data_AF-A0A7W0WV96-F1
#
_entry.id   AF-A0A7W0WV96-F1
#
_cell.length_a   1.000
_cell.length_b   1.000
_cell.length_c   1.000
_cell.angle_alpha   90.00
_cell.angle_beta   90.00
_cell.angle_gamma   90.00
#
_symmetry.space_group_name_H-M   'P 1'
#
loop_
_entity.id
_entity.type
_entity.pdbx_description
1 polymer ?
#
loop_
_entity_poly.entity_id
_entity_poly.type
_entity_poly.pdbx_seq_one_letter_code
_entity_poly.pdbx_strand_id
1 'polypeptide(L)'
;MRNKSLLLLPITAALPLMMGAEGDGCAAGSKSPAPDVRGTWGITYDDVIGVEVKIGGAVYNAELGAAGGQVTINHQGKPYTFGLDCSRPEIVCPSEAWPSKVLIEQRDVNHQHQMIVNLPSASCSGELMKPAPGTCGIGTSNPNCDLVCNSDVTVKTRETFGVIGEAGESFRLYLGAGIVTNGINCALLGYSLADADLVTVGDKGEDWEATEMNGGLVTIGYAGACVFVGQMDGTTQAALVGAELKFTTGFTGVKQ
;
A
#
# COMPACT_ATOMS: atom_id res chain seq x y z
N MET A 1 -20.80 -44.31 -12.87
CA MET A 1 -20.38 -44.22 -11.45
C MET A 1 -19.18 -43.27 -11.38
N ARG A 2 -19.29 -42.23 -10.53
CA ARG A 2 -18.26 -41.29 -10.05
C ARG A 2 -17.35 -40.58 -11.08
N ASN A 3 -17.83 -39.44 -11.59
CA ASN A 3 -16.94 -38.34 -11.98
C ASN A 3 -16.42 -37.66 -10.70
N LYS A 4 -15.10 -37.67 -10.50
CA LYS A 4 -14.45 -36.90 -9.45
C LYS A 4 -14.23 -35.47 -9.96
N SER A 5 -15.09 -34.54 -9.54
CA SER A 5 -14.79 -33.11 -9.64
C SER A 5 -13.62 -32.80 -8.71
N LEU A 6 -12.46 -32.50 -9.28
CA LEU A 6 -11.36 -31.88 -8.53
C LEU A 6 -11.77 -30.43 -8.22
N LEU A 7 -12.03 -30.15 -6.95
CA LEU A 7 -12.04 -28.77 -6.44
C LEU A 7 -10.62 -28.21 -6.56
N LEU A 8 -10.41 -27.31 -7.51
CA LEU A 8 -9.28 -26.39 -7.51
C LEU A 8 -9.56 -25.31 -6.45
N LEU A 9 -9.00 -25.47 -5.26
CA LEU A 9 -8.84 -24.36 -4.32
C LEU A 9 -7.91 -23.33 -4.98
N PRO A 10 -8.28 -22.03 -5.05
CA PRO A 10 -7.32 -21.01 -5.44
C PRO A 10 -6.34 -20.82 -4.28
N ILE A 11 -5.12 -21.32 -4.45
CA ILE A 11 -3.94 -20.98 -3.65
C ILE A 11 -3.59 -19.53 -4.00
N THR A 12 -4.21 -18.56 -3.32
CA THR A 12 -3.93 -17.11 -3.52
C THR A 12 -3.28 -16.44 -2.30
N ALA A 13 -2.95 -17.20 -1.25
CA ALA A 13 -2.45 -16.65 0.01
C ALA A 13 -0.90 -16.56 0.13
N ALA A 14 -0.13 -16.84 -0.94
CA ALA A 14 1.33 -16.93 -0.86
C ALA A 14 2.11 -15.81 -1.58
N LEU A 15 1.43 -14.83 -2.18
CA LEU A 15 2.08 -13.83 -3.04
C LEU A 15 3.00 -12.79 -2.37
N PRO A 16 2.92 -12.43 -1.07
CA PRO A 16 3.79 -11.36 -0.56
C PRO A 16 5.25 -11.80 -0.34
N LEU A 17 5.55 -13.10 -0.35
CA LEU A 17 6.92 -13.61 -0.11
C LEU A 17 7.77 -13.76 -1.39
N MET A 18 7.19 -13.54 -2.56
CA MET A 18 7.87 -13.71 -3.86
C MET A 18 8.24 -12.38 -4.53
N MET A 19 7.92 -11.23 -3.90
CA MET A 19 8.22 -9.91 -4.46
C MET A 19 9.52 -9.38 -3.86
N GLY A 20 10.64 -9.66 -4.54
CA GLY A 20 11.92 -8.97 -4.28
C GLY A 20 11.84 -7.47 -4.58
N ALA A 21 12.89 -6.72 -4.22
CA ALA A 21 12.94 -5.26 -4.32
C ALA A 21 12.48 -4.73 -5.69
N GLU A 22 12.87 -5.40 -6.79
CA GLU A 22 12.42 -5.04 -8.16
C GLU A 22 12.22 -6.27 -9.05
N GLY A 23 11.82 -7.40 -8.47
CA GLY A 23 11.71 -8.68 -9.19
C GLY A 23 12.93 -9.60 -9.05
N ASP A 24 13.88 -9.24 -8.19
CA ASP A 24 15.08 -10.02 -7.82
C ASP A 24 14.81 -11.36 -7.10
N GLY A 25 13.57 -11.85 -7.09
CA GLY A 25 13.22 -13.11 -6.42
C GLY A 25 13.39 -13.05 -4.89
N CYS A 26 13.40 -14.22 -4.25
CA CYS A 26 13.36 -14.40 -2.79
C CYS A 26 14.65 -13.98 -2.04
N ALA A 27 15.12 -12.74 -2.21
CA ALA A 27 16.30 -12.20 -1.53
C ALA A 27 16.17 -12.24 0.00
N ALA A 28 14.95 -12.31 0.54
CA ALA A 28 14.70 -12.55 1.96
C ALA A 28 15.41 -13.80 2.53
N GLY A 29 15.62 -14.83 1.71
CA GLY A 29 16.34 -16.06 2.08
C GLY A 29 17.80 -16.09 1.64
N SER A 30 18.30 -15.01 1.03
CA SER A 30 19.68 -14.93 0.55
C SER A 30 20.66 -14.86 1.71
N LYS A 31 21.79 -15.55 1.53
CA LYS A 31 22.96 -15.48 2.43
C LYS A 31 24.09 -14.65 1.84
N SER A 32 23.84 -14.01 0.69
CA SER A 32 24.81 -13.09 0.12
C SER A 32 24.94 -11.86 1.03
N PRO A 33 26.11 -11.19 1.03
CA PRO A 33 26.22 -9.92 1.74
C PRO A 33 25.24 -8.90 1.19
N ALA A 34 24.71 -8.03 2.06
CA ALA A 34 23.89 -6.87 1.73
C ALA A 34 24.46 -5.64 2.45
N PRO A 35 24.22 -4.40 1.96
CA PRO A 35 24.69 -3.22 2.67
C PRO A 35 24.05 -3.11 4.05
N ASP A 36 24.79 -2.53 4.99
CA ASP A 36 24.28 -2.16 6.30
C ASP A 36 23.34 -0.96 6.18
N VAL A 37 22.04 -1.18 6.41
CA VAL A 37 21.00 -0.14 6.43
C VAL A 37 20.58 0.22 7.85
N ARG A 38 21.17 -0.39 8.88
CA ARG A 38 20.76 -0.20 10.28
C ARG A 38 20.96 1.23 10.72
N GLY A 39 19.97 1.78 11.41
CA GLY A 39 20.07 3.11 11.99
C GLY A 39 18.80 3.92 11.85
N THR A 40 18.91 5.18 12.24
CA THR A 40 17.83 6.15 12.09
C THR A 40 17.95 6.83 10.74
N TRP A 41 16.83 6.94 10.02
CA TRP A 41 16.77 7.60 8.73
C TRP A 41 15.80 8.79 8.79
N GLY A 42 16.22 9.91 8.23
CA GLY A 42 15.36 11.06 7.96
C GLY A 42 14.81 10.96 6.54
N ILE A 43 13.48 10.98 6.40
CA ILE A 43 12.78 10.87 5.12
C ILE A 43 12.17 12.24 4.76
N THR A 44 12.42 12.67 3.53
CA THR A 44 11.86 13.90 2.95
C THR A 44 10.95 13.53 1.79
N TYR A 45 9.72 14.03 1.81
CA TYR A 45 8.69 13.77 0.80
C TYR A 45 8.64 14.84 -0.27
N ASP A 46 8.19 14.44 -1.44
CA ASP A 46 7.68 15.36 -2.45
C ASP A 46 6.33 15.95 -2.02
N ASP A 47 6.02 17.13 -2.52
CA ASP A 47 4.74 17.82 -2.24
C ASP A 47 3.59 17.40 -3.19
N VAL A 48 3.81 16.32 -3.96
CA VAL A 48 2.91 15.82 -5.00
C VAL A 48 2.50 14.37 -4.70
N ILE A 49 1.22 14.09 -4.93
CA ILE A 49 0.65 12.74 -4.90
C ILE A 49 0.25 12.38 -6.34
N GLY A 50 0.93 11.41 -6.93
CA GLY A 50 0.54 10.81 -8.20
C GLY A 50 -0.69 9.93 -8.02
N VAL A 51 -1.61 9.97 -8.99
CA VAL A 51 -2.82 9.16 -9.02
C VAL A 51 -2.87 8.40 -10.34
N GLU A 52 -2.85 7.07 -10.28
CA GLU A 52 -3.06 6.19 -11.43
C GLU A 52 -4.40 5.46 -11.25
N VAL A 53 -5.29 5.58 -12.23
CA VAL A 53 -6.55 4.82 -12.29
C VAL A 53 -6.53 3.93 -13.52
N LYS A 54 -6.70 2.62 -13.33
CA LYS A 54 -6.89 1.65 -14.41
C LYS A 54 -8.31 1.13 -14.43
N ILE A 55 -8.97 1.23 -15.58
CA ILE A 55 -10.34 0.74 -15.79
C ILE A 55 -10.43 0.06 -17.15
N GLY A 56 -10.75 -1.24 -17.17
CA GLY A 56 -10.97 -1.98 -18.42
C GLY A 56 -9.80 -1.93 -19.41
N GLY A 57 -8.56 -1.86 -18.92
CA GLY A 57 -7.34 -1.74 -19.73
C GLY A 57 -6.92 -0.32 -20.09
N ALA A 58 -7.78 0.69 -19.87
CA ALA A 58 -7.39 2.10 -19.97
C ALA A 58 -6.64 2.53 -18.71
N VAL A 59 -5.65 3.41 -18.86
CA VAL A 59 -4.86 4.00 -17.77
C VAL A 59 -5.05 5.51 -17.78
N TYR A 60 -5.38 6.08 -16.63
CA TYR A 60 -5.56 7.51 -16.41
C TYR A 60 -4.59 7.97 -15.33
N ASN A 61 -3.84 9.04 -15.60
CA ASN A 61 -2.91 9.63 -14.64
C ASN A 61 -3.34 11.03 -14.27
N ALA A 62 -3.18 11.39 -13.01
CA ALA A 62 -3.39 12.71 -12.48
C ALA A 62 -2.44 12.97 -11.31
N GLU A 63 -2.36 14.22 -10.88
CA GLU A 63 -1.56 14.64 -9.74
C GLU A 63 -2.43 15.45 -8.78
N LEU A 64 -2.20 15.25 -7.48
CA LEU A 64 -2.79 15.99 -6.38
C LEU A 64 -1.68 16.66 -5.56
N GLY A 65 -2.00 17.72 -4.83
CA GLY A 65 -1.06 18.27 -3.86
C GLY A 65 -0.93 17.37 -2.63
N ALA A 66 0.04 17.66 -1.75
CA ALA A 66 0.28 16.91 -0.51
C ALA A 66 -0.94 16.77 0.42
N ALA A 67 -1.88 17.71 0.38
CA ALA A 67 -3.13 17.64 1.15
C ALA A 67 -4.20 16.70 0.53
N GLY A 68 -3.93 16.16 -0.66
CA GLY A 68 -4.89 15.47 -1.50
C GLY A 68 -5.69 16.42 -2.39
N GLY A 69 -6.88 15.99 -2.78
CA GLY A 69 -7.79 16.69 -3.67
C GLY A 69 -8.72 15.73 -4.41
N GLN A 70 -9.32 16.22 -5.50
CA GLN A 70 -10.23 15.42 -6.33
C GLN A 70 -9.68 15.28 -7.75
N VAL A 71 -9.78 14.07 -8.29
CA VAL A 71 -9.49 13.74 -9.69
C VAL A 71 -10.76 13.25 -10.35
N THR A 72 -11.12 13.83 -11.49
CA THR A 72 -12.21 13.33 -12.33
C THR A 72 -11.64 12.76 -13.62
N ILE A 73 -11.94 11.49 -13.89
CA ILE A 73 -11.61 10.83 -15.16
C ILE A 73 -12.89 10.61 -15.98
N ASN A 74 -12.77 10.53 -17.30
CA ASN A 74 -13.88 10.19 -18.17
C ASN A 74 -13.64 8.81 -18.81
N HIS A 75 -14.50 7.85 -18.51
CA HIS A 75 -14.43 6.49 -19.05
C HIS A 75 -15.74 6.14 -19.73
N GLN A 76 -15.68 5.81 -21.03
CA GLN A 76 -16.87 5.48 -21.84
C GLN A 76 -17.97 6.56 -21.79
N GLY A 77 -17.58 7.83 -21.77
CA GLY A 77 -18.51 8.97 -21.71
C GLY A 77 -19.13 9.22 -20.34
N LYS A 78 -18.71 8.50 -19.30
CA LYS A 78 -19.15 8.69 -17.91
C LYS A 78 -18.01 9.28 -17.07
N PRO A 79 -18.25 10.37 -16.33
CA PRO A 79 -17.27 10.90 -15.39
C PRO A 79 -17.24 10.05 -14.11
N TYR A 80 -16.03 9.76 -13.62
CA TYR A 80 -15.78 9.13 -12.34
C TYR A 80 -14.86 10.04 -11.53
N THR A 81 -15.28 10.40 -10.31
CA THR A 81 -14.51 11.28 -9.43
C THR A 81 -13.96 10.48 -8.24
N PHE A 82 -12.67 10.65 -7.99
CA PHE A 82 -11.93 10.09 -6.86
C PHE A 82 -11.47 11.23 -5.98
N GLY A 83 -11.71 11.13 -4.67
CA GLY A 83 -11.26 12.12 -3.69
C GLY A 83 -10.30 11.49 -2.70
N LEU A 84 -9.16 12.14 -2.48
CA LEU A 84 -8.25 11.86 -1.38
C LEU A 84 -8.22 13.11 -0.48
N ASP A 85 -8.45 12.93 0.82
CA ASP A 85 -8.45 14.05 1.77
C ASP A 85 -7.52 13.70 2.94
N CYS A 86 -6.28 14.17 2.86
CA CYS A 86 -5.27 13.91 3.88
C CYS A 86 -5.47 14.72 5.17
N SER A 87 -6.51 15.57 5.25
CA SER A 87 -6.87 16.24 6.49
C SER A 87 -7.72 15.36 7.41
N ARG A 88 -8.25 14.25 6.88
CA ARG A 88 -9.14 13.35 7.61
C ARG A 88 -8.33 12.31 8.39
N PRO A 89 -8.45 12.25 9.73
CA PRO A 89 -7.65 11.35 10.56
C PRO A 89 -7.91 9.85 10.32
N GLU A 90 -9.02 9.50 9.67
CA GLU A 90 -9.35 8.14 9.26
C GLU A 90 -8.72 7.70 7.92
N ILE A 91 -8.11 8.63 7.17
CA ILE A 91 -7.43 8.36 5.90
C ILE A 91 -5.93 8.35 6.17
N VAL A 92 -5.27 7.22 5.89
CA VAL A 92 -3.81 7.14 5.92
C VAL A 92 -3.26 7.63 4.59
N CYS A 93 -2.62 8.78 4.59
CA CYS A 93 -1.92 9.28 3.41
C CYS A 93 -0.54 8.65 3.24
N PRO A 94 0.02 8.65 2.03
CA PRO A 94 1.30 7.98 1.76
C PRO A 94 2.44 8.38 2.72
N SER A 95 2.55 9.65 3.07
CA SER A 95 3.54 10.19 4.03
C SER A 95 3.26 9.85 5.50
N GLU A 96 2.09 9.28 5.81
CA GLU A 96 1.75 8.77 7.13
C GLU A 96 2.03 7.26 7.24
N ALA A 97 1.90 6.54 6.12
CA ALA A 97 2.22 5.11 6.03
C ALA A 97 3.73 4.84 6.17
N TRP A 98 4.56 5.76 5.69
CA TRP A 98 6.01 5.78 5.85
C TRP A 98 6.37 7.09 6.58
N PRO A 99 6.82 7.06 7.84
CA PRO A 99 7.07 8.30 8.59
C PRO A 99 8.33 9.05 8.12
N SER A 100 8.39 10.37 8.38
CA SER A 100 9.57 11.22 8.13
C SER A 100 10.82 10.82 8.94
N LYS A 101 10.67 9.94 9.92
CA LYS A 101 11.75 9.37 10.71
C LYS A 101 11.49 7.90 10.96
N VAL A 102 12.38 7.04 10.49
CA VAL A 102 12.25 5.58 10.62
C VAL A 102 13.49 4.97 11.25
N LEU A 103 13.29 3.95 12.07
CA LEU A 103 14.36 3.12 12.61
C LEU A 103 14.39 1.81 11.83
N ILE A 104 15.51 1.58 11.15
CA ILE A 104 15.74 0.38 10.35
C ILE A 104 16.69 -0.57 11.09
N GLU A 105 16.34 -1.85 11.10
CA GLU A 105 17.10 -2.91 11.74
C GLU A 105 17.41 -4.04 10.74
N GLN A 106 18.58 -4.66 10.89
CA GLN A 106 19.00 -5.93 10.27
C GLN A 106 19.46 -6.84 11.39
N ARG A 107 18.67 -7.86 11.69
CA ARG A 107 18.85 -8.68 12.91
C ARG A 107 19.62 -9.98 12.65
N ASP A 108 19.42 -10.59 11.49
CA ASP A 108 20.06 -11.86 11.16
C ASP A 108 21.31 -11.64 10.29
N VAL A 109 22.47 -11.89 10.90
CA VAL A 109 23.78 -11.78 10.23
C VAL A 109 23.94 -12.75 9.06
N ASN A 110 23.15 -13.83 9.00
CA ASN A 110 23.16 -14.78 7.89
C ASN A 110 22.17 -14.43 6.78
N HIS A 111 21.28 -13.46 7.01
CA HIS A 111 20.27 -13.02 6.05
C HIS A 111 20.23 -11.48 6.03
N GLN A 112 21.34 -10.87 5.60
CA GLN A 112 21.53 -9.42 5.63
C GLN A 112 20.54 -8.66 4.73
N HIS A 113 19.92 -9.32 3.76
CA HIS A 113 18.88 -8.74 2.92
C HIS A 113 17.56 -8.49 3.66
N GLN A 114 17.39 -9.01 4.89
CA GLN A 114 16.19 -8.80 5.68
C GLN A 114 16.23 -7.44 6.38
N MET A 115 15.29 -6.58 6.01
CA MET A 115 15.10 -5.27 6.59
C MET A 115 13.86 -5.27 7.48
N ILE A 116 13.99 -4.76 8.71
CA ILE A 116 12.88 -4.64 9.66
C ILE A 116 12.72 -3.18 10.01
N VAL A 117 11.48 -2.68 9.94
CA VAL A 117 11.15 -1.30 10.30
C VAL A 117 10.01 -1.26 11.30
N ASN A 118 10.20 -0.46 12.34
CA ASN A 118 9.21 -0.22 13.37
C ASN A 118 8.29 0.92 12.94
N LEU A 119 7.04 0.61 12.58
CA LEU A 119 6.06 1.59 12.13
C LEU A 119 4.95 1.78 13.18
N PRO A 120 4.45 3.02 13.37
CA PRO A 120 3.24 3.23 14.15
C PRO A 120 2.04 2.57 13.45
N SER A 121 1.19 1.92 14.23
CA SER A 121 -0.04 1.29 13.77
C SER A 121 -1.16 1.66 14.74
N ALA A 122 -2.18 2.33 14.22
CA ALA A 122 -3.37 2.64 14.98
C ALA A 122 -4.28 1.41 15.04
N SER A 123 -4.68 1.02 16.25
CA SER A 123 -5.68 -0.02 16.47
C SER A 123 -6.77 0.48 17.40
N CYS A 124 -8.03 0.12 17.11
CA CYS A 124 -9.13 0.33 18.03
C CYS A 124 -8.90 -0.51 19.30
N SER A 125 -8.98 0.11 20.49
CA SER A 125 -8.78 -0.60 21.76
C SER A 125 -10.00 -1.43 22.19
N GLY A 126 -11.19 -1.11 21.68
CA GLY A 126 -12.44 -1.83 21.95
C GLY A 126 -13.01 -2.53 20.72
N GLU A 127 -14.16 -3.18 20.91
CA GLU A 127 -14.91 -3.77 19.81
C GLU A 127 -15.40 -2.67 18.85
N LEU A 128 -15.31 -2.95 17.55
CA LEU A 128 -15.91 -2.09 16.54
C LEU A 128 -17.43 -2.09 16.73
N MET A 129 -18.03 -0.92 16.87
CA MET A 129 -19.45 -0.77 17.15
C MET A 129 -20.19 -0.17 15.97
N LYS A 130 -21.51 -0.41 15.91
CA LYS A 130 -22.34 0.32 14.95
C LYS A 130 -22.24 1.83 15.22
N PRO A 131 -22.20 2.65 14.16
CA PRO A 131 -22.22 4.10 14.33
C PRO A 131 -23.45 4.55 15.11
N ALA A 132 -23.33 5.68 15.81
CA ALA A 132 -24.47 6.26 16.50
C ALA A 132 -25.58 6.63 15.48
N PRO A 133 -26.85 6.60 15.90
CA PRO A 133 -27.95 6.99 15.02
C PRO A 133 -27.73 8.40 14.44
N GLY A 134 -27.82 8.53 13.12
CA GLY A 134 -27.61 9.80 12.41
C GLY A 134 -26.14 10.14 12.11
N THR A 135 -25.17 9.35 12.58
CA THR A 135 -23.74 9.53 12.22
C THR A 135 -23.29 8.62 11.07
N CYS A 136 -24.23 7.89 10.47
CA CYS A 136 -24.01 7.07 9.29
C CYS A 136 -25.22 7.13 8.35
N GLY A 137 -24.99 6.77 7.08
CA GLY A 137 -26.00 6.84 6.02
C GLY A 137 -25.64 7.82 4.91
N ILE A 138 -26.44 7.83 3.84
CA ILE A 138 -26.21 8.66 2.64
C ILE A 138 -25.97 10.12 3.03
N GLY A 139 -24.84 10.68 2.59
CA GLY A 139 -24.44 12.06 2.89
C GLY A 139 -23.59 12.24 4.16
N THR A 140 -23.23 11.15 4.86
CA THR A 140 -22.27 11.16 5.97
C THR A 140 -20.89 10.65 5.55
N SER A 141 -19.91 10.77 6.43
CA SER A 141 -18.56 10.18 6.27
C SER A 141 -18.55 8.64 6.35
N ASN A 142 -19.63 8.01 6.81
CA ASN A 142 -19.83 6.57 6.85
C ASN A 142 -21.17 6.19 6.18
N PRO A 143 -21.25 6.19 4.84
CA PRO A 143 -22.51 6.00 4.12
C PRO A 143 -23.12 4.61 4.32
N ASN A 144 -22.28 3.62 4.57
CA ASN A 144 -22.64 2.21 4.66
C ASN A 144 -22.95 1.75 6.08
N CYS A 145 -22.82 2.65 7.07
CA CYS A 145 -22.91 2.30 8.48
C CYS A 145 -21.96 1.18 8.89
N ASP A 146 -20.75 1.18 8.30
CA ASP A 146 -19.67 0.28 8.67
C ASP A 146 -19.34 0.43 10.16
N LEU A 147 -18.87 -0.64 10.79
CA LEU A 147 -18.53 -0.60 12.21
C LEU A 147 -17.39 0.40 12.42
N VAL A 148 -17.55 1.28 13.41
CA VAL A 148 -16.59 2.33 13.75
C VAL A 148 -15.94 2.03 15.09
N CYS A 149 -14.71 2.50 15.25
CA CYS A 149 -14.09 2.54 16.56
C CYS A 149 -14.71 3.69 17.38
N ASN A 150 -15.54 3.36 18.38
CA ASN A 150 -16.07 4.31 19.36
C ASN A 150 -15.40 4.12 20.73
N SER A 151 -14.14 3.74 20.71
CA SER A 151 -13.30 3.60 21.90
C SER A 151 -11.95 4.25 21.60
N ASP A 152 -11.05 4.28 22.58
CA ASP A 152 -9.75 4.91 22.38
C ASP A 152 -9.00 4.24 21.22
N VAL A 153 -8.43 5.05 20.34
CA VAL A 153 -7.50 4.57 19.32
C VAL A 153 -6.13 4.48 19.99
N THR A 154 -5.60 3.28 20.15
CA THR A 154 -4.23 3.09 20.65
C THR A 154 -3.28 2.98 19.47
N VAL A 155 -2.23 3.80 19.46
CA VAL A 155 -1.12 3.65 18.53
C VAL A 155 -0.11 2.70 19.16
N LYS A 156 0.17 1.59 18.47
CA LYS A 156 1.20 0.61 18.84
C LYS A 156 2.26 0.57 17.75
N THR A 157 3.48 0.22 18.12
CA THR A 157 4.51 -0.08 17.13
C THR A 157 4.28 -1.47 16.56
N ARG A 158 4.34 -1.59 15.23
CA ARG A 158 4.29 -2.85 14.50
C ARG A 158 5.56 -3.00 13.68
N GLU A 159 6.18 -4.16 13.79
CA GLU A 159 7.30 -4.54 12.94
C GLU A 159 6.81 -4.80 11.53
N THR A 160 7.52 -4.22 10.57
CA THR A 160 7.23 -4.29 9.16
C THR A 160 8.45 -4.86 8.47
N PHE A 161 8.24 -5.83 7.57
CA PHE A 161 9.30 -6.57 6.91
C PHE A 161 9.52 -6.07 5.49
N GLY A 162 10.80 -5.94 5.13
CA GLY A 162 11.27 -5.54 3.82
C GLY A 162 12.48 -6.34 3.40
N VAL A 163 12.83 -6.20 2.13
CA VAL A 163 13.91 -6.95 1.49
C VAL A 163 14.77 -6.00 0.68
N ILE A 164 16.09 -6.12 0.85
CA ILE A 164 17.09 -5.48 0.01
C ILE A 164 17.35 -6.40 -1.20
N GLY A 165 17.42 -5.85 -2.41
CA GLY A 165 17.75 -6.60 -3.63
C GLY A 165 19.09 -7.34 -3.53
N GLU A 166 19.30 -8.37 -4.35
CA GLU A 166 20.54 -9.19 -4.31
C GLU A 166 21.78 -8.35 -4.65
N ALA A 167 21.60 -7.33 -5.50
CA ALA A 167 22.64 -6.37 -5.83
C ALA A 167 22.98 -5.43 -4.66
N GLY A 168 22.10 -5.29 -3.66
CA GLY A 168 22.24 -4.32 -2.58
C GLY A 168 21.95 -2.87 -2.99
N GLU A 169 21.38 -2.66 -4.17
CA GLU A 169 21.19 -1.34 -4.77
C GLU A 169 19.79 -0.77 -4.55
N SER A 170 18.82 -1.57 -4.11
CA SER A 170 17.44 -1.13 -3.85
C SER A 170 16.81 -1.92 -2.71
N PHE A 171 15.72 -1.40 -2.14
CA PHE A 171 14.90 -2.12 -1.17
C PHE A 171 13.41 -2.02 -1.51
N ARG A 172 12.63 -2.98 -1.00
CA ARG A 172 11.16 -2.89 -0.91
C ARG A 172 10.68 -3.29 0.46
N LEU A 173 9.83 -2.47 1.03
CA LEU A 173 9.21 -2.65 2.33
C LEU A 173 7.70 -2.72 2.19
N TYR A 174 7.08 -3.73 2.82
CA TYR A 174 5.63 -3.90 2.78
C TYR A 174 4.94 -3.19 3.94
N LEU A 175 4.40 -1.99 3.71
CA LEU A 175 3.78 -1.16 4.76
C LEU A 175 2.42 -1.71 5.25
N GLY A 176 1.78 -2.62 4.52
CA GLY A 176 0.55 -3.30 4.96
C GLY A 176 -0.47 -3.54 3.85
N ALA A 177 -1.54 -4.26 4.20
CA ALA A 177 -2.74 -4.39 3.37
C ALA A 177 -3.99 -4.07 4.18
N GLY A 178 -5.04 -3.69 3.45
CA GLY A 178 -6.38 -3.52 3.97
C GLY A 178 -7.42 -3.98 2.96
N ILE A 179 -8.68 -3.94 3.36
CA ILE A 179 -9.81 -4.09 2.45
C ILE A 179 -10.61 -2.81 2.52
N VAL A 180 -10.85 -2.19 1.37
CA VAL A 180 -11.74 -1.04 1.26
C VAL A 180 -12.96 -1.49 0.45
N THR A 181 -14.14 -1.38 1.05
CA THR A 181 -15.41 -1.67 0.39
C THR A 181 -16.22 -0.38 0.32
N ASN A 182 -16.94 -0.17 -0.78
CA ASN A 182 -17.94 0.89 -0.84
C ASN A 182 -19.31 0.43 -0.33
N GLY A 183 -19.40 -0.75 0.29
CA GLY A 183 -20.58 -1.30 0.96
C GLY A 183 -21.73 -1.73 0.06
N ILE A 184 -21.66 -1.46 -1.26
CA ILE A 184 -22.75 -1.76 -2.19
C ILE A 184 -22.30 -2.75 -3.26
N ASN A 185 -21.19 -2.48 -3.94
CA ASN A 185 -20.83 -3.21 -5.17
C ASN A 185 -19.31 -3.36 -5.41
N CYS A 186 -18.45 -2.75 -4.60
CA CYS A 186 -17.00 -2.76 -4.79
C CYS A 186 -16.30 -3.32 -3.55
N ALA A 187 -15.39 -4.28 -3.77
CA ALA A 187 -14.42 -4.69 -2.77
C ALA A 187 -13.03 -4.53 -3.37
N LEU A 188 -12.18 -3.72 -2.74
CA LEU A 188 -10.81 -3.44 -3.15
C LEU A 188 -9.87 -3.96 -2.08
N LEU A 189 -8.89 -4.75 -2.49
CA LEU A 189 -7.74 -5.09 -1.67
C LEU A 189 -6.75 -3.94 -1.75
N GLY A 190 -6.52 -3.28 -0.62
CA GLY A 190 -5.50 -2.27 -0.45
C GLY A 190 -4.16 -2.92 -0.14
N TYR A 191 -3.08 -2.39 -0.70
CA TYR A 191 -1.70 -2.68 -0.32
C TYR A 191 -0.91 -1.38 -0.25
N SER A 192 0.13 -1.37 0.57
CA SER A 192 1.03 -0.23 0.72
C SER A 192 2.48 -0.70 0.74
N LEU A 193 3.34 -0.01 0.01
CA LEU A 193 4.74 -0.34 -0.22
C LEU A 193 5.58 0.92 -0.11
N ALA A 194 6.83 0.78 0.33
CA ALA A 194 7.89 1.76 0.11
C ALA A 194 9.05 1.06 -0.60
N ASP A 195 9.53 1.62 -1.70
CA ASP A 195 10.77 1.20 -2.36
C ASP A 195 11.66 2.40 -2.66
N ALA A 196 12.96 2.19 -2.76
CA ALA A 196 13.94 3.20 -3.16
C ALA A 196 15.26 2.54 -3.56
N ASP A 197 16.08 3.29 -4.30
CA ASP A 197 17.49 2.98 -4.54
C ASP A 197 18.32 3.32 -3.30
N LEU A 198 19.36 2.53 -3.04
CA LEU A 198 20.31 2.71 -1.95
C LEU A 198 21.63 3.26 -2.51
N VAL A 199 22.05 4.42 -1.99
CA VAL A 199 23.41 4.90 -2.19
C VAL A 199 24.30 4.28 -1.14
N THR A 200 25.30 3.52 -1.58
CA THR A 200 26.18 2.77 -0.70
C THR A 200 27.63 3.23 -0.77
N VAL A 201 28.36 3.02 0.32
CA VAL A 201 29.80 3.22 0.45
C VAL A 201 30.46 1.92 0.92
N GLY A 202 31.78 1.82 0.73
CA GLY A 202 32.55 0.63 1.08
C GLY A 202 32.41 -0.52 0.08
N ASP A 203 32.97 -1.67 0.43
CA ASP A 203 33.09 -2.84 -0.45
C ASP A 203 32.15 -3.98 -0.02
N LYS A 204 31.50 -4.62 -0.99
CA LYS A 204 30.56 -5.73 -0.75
C LYS A 204 31.19 -6.84 0.09
N GLY A 205 30.64 -7.06 1.29
CA GLY A 205 31.07 -8.10 2.23
C GLY A 205 32.04 -7.63 3.32
N GLU A 206 32.46 -6.37 3.28
CA GLU A 206 33.27 -5.73 4.34
C GLU A 206 32.49 -4.53 4.92
N ASP A 207 33.01 -3.31 4.79
CA ASP A 207 32.40 -2.07 5.30
C ASP A 207 31.28 -1.53 4.39
N TRP A 208 30.46 -2.41 3.82
CA TRP A 208 29.39 -2.03 2.89
C TRP A 208 28.20 -1.43 3.63
N GLU A 209 27.94 -0.14 3.44
CA GLU A 209 26.93 0.61 4.17
C GLU A 209 26.07 1.45 3.23
N ALA A 210 24.75 1.47 3.47
CA ALA A 210 23.85 2.40 2.81
C ALA A 210 23.80 3.74 3.58
N THR A 211 23.89 4.85 2.85
CA THR A 211 23.97 6.21 3.42
C THR A 211 22.83 7.11 2.99
N GLU A 212 22.29 6.89 1.79
CA GLU A 212 21.15 7.65 1.25
C GLU A 212 20.14 6.71 0.56
N MET A 213 18.90 7.18 0.46
CA MET A 213 17.83 6.60 -0.35
C MET A 213 17.45 7.59 -1.44
N ASN A 214 17.49 7.16 -2.70
CA ASN A 214 17.16 7.97 -3.86
C ASN A 214 16.01 7.36 -4.66
N GLY A 215 15.27 8.23 -5.38
CA GLY A 215 14.15 7.78 -6.22
C GLY A 215 13.06 7.04 -5.45
N GLY A 216 12.93 7.29 -4.14
CA GLY A 216 12.02 6.55 -3.29
C GLY A 216 10.58 6.79 -3.68
N LEU A 217 9.76 5.76 -3.60
CA LEU A 217 8.34 5.80 -3.91
C LEU A 217 7.54 5.09 -2.81
N VAL A 218 6.63 5.81 -2.17
CA VAL A 218 5.58 5.18 -1.37
C VAL A 218 4.37 4.98 -2.28
N THR A 219 3.94 3.73 -2.42
CA THR A 219 2.76 3.35 -3.21
C THR A 219 1.67 2.82 -2.31
N ILE A 220 0.47 3.39 -2.41
CA ILE A 220 -0.77 2.82 -1.87
C ILE A 220 -1.64 2.42 -3.05
N GLY A 221 -1.83 1.13 -3.24
CA GLY A 221 -2.65 0.58 -4.32
C GLY A 221 -3.93 -0.04 -3.79
N TYR A 222 -5.02 0.13 -4.53
CA TYR A 222 -6.29 -0.53 -4.32
C TYR A 222 -6.64 -1.28 -5.60
N ALA A 223 -6.77 -2.60 -5.51
CA ALA A 223 -7.14 -3.42 -6.64
C ALA A 223 -8.40 -4.22 -6.30
N GLY A 224 -9.38 -4.19 -7.19
CA GLY A 224 -10.54 -5.03 -7.02
C GLY A 224 -11.59 -4.81 -8.10
N ALA A 225 -12.78 -5.32 -7.84
CA ALA A 225 -13.85 -5.32 -8.81
C ALA A 225 -15.06 -4.58 -8.25
N CYS A 226 -15.61 -3.72 -9.10
CA CYS A 226 -16.91 -3.11 -8.89
C CYS A 226 -17.93 -3.80 -9.78
N VAL A 227 -19.04 -4.26 -9.19
CA VAL A 227 -20.21 -4.78 -9.91
C VAL A 227 -21.10 -3.59 -10.29
N PHE A 228 -21.08 -3.19 -11.55
CA PHE A 228 -21.99 -2.17 -12.05
C PHE A 228 -23.22 -2.84 -12.66
N VAL A 229 -24.39 -2.70 -12.03
CA VAL A 229 -25.66 -3.12 -12.61
C VAL A 229 -26.25 -1.96 -13.40
N GLY A 230 -26.45 -2.13 -14.70
CA GLY A 230 -27.01 -1.10 -15.58
C GLY A 230 -27.64 -1.68 -16.84
N GLN A 231 -28.42 -0.86 -17.55
CA GLN A 231 -28.99 -1.24 -18.84
C GLN A 231 -27.94 -1.07 -19.96
N MET A 232 -27.61 -2.16 -20.66
CA MET A 232 -26.88 -2.15 -21.92
C MET A 232 -27.77 -2.81 -22.99
N ASP A 233 -27.96 -2.11 -24.12
CA ASP A 233 -28.79 -2.57 -25.24
C ASP A 233 -30.23 -3.00 -24.86
N GLY A 234 -30.85 -2.29 -23.92
CA GLY A 234 -32.21 -2.58 -23.43
C GLY A 234 -32.31 -3.77 -22.45
N THR A 235 -31.17 -4.36 -22.08
CA THR A 235 -31.10 -5.45 -21.10
C THR A 235 -30.33 -5.04 -19.86
N THR A 236 -30.82 -5.41 -18.68
CA THR A 236 -30.09 -5.19 -17.42
C THR A 236 -28.93 -6.18 -17.36
N GLN A 237 -27.70 -5.65 -17.39
CA GLN A 237 -26.47 -6.43 -17.29
C GLN A 237 -25.68 -6.00 -16.05
N ALA A 238 -25.05 -6.96 -15.39
CA ALA A 238 -24.05 -6.70 -14.36
C ALA A 238 -22.67 -6.75 -15.02
N ALA A 239 -22.02 -5.60 -15.15
CA ALA A 239 -20.65 -5.52 -15.62
C ALA A 239 -19.71 -5.59 -14.41
N LEU A 240 -18.86 -6.62 -14.36
CA LEU A 240 -17.73 -6.65 -13.45
C LEU A 240 -16.62 -5.80 -14.06
N VAL A 241 -16.38 -4.62 -13.53
CA VAL A 241 -15.28 -3.78 -13.98
C VAL A 241 -14.18 -3.87 -12.93
N GLY A 242 -13.08 -4.52 -13.32
CA GLY A 242 -11.83 -4.45 -12.58
C GLY A 242 -11.30 -3.03 -12.61
N ALA A 243 -11.06 -2.46 -11.43
CA ALA A 243 -10.45 -1.16 -11.28
C ALA A 243 -9.22 -1.29 -10.38
N GLU A 244 -8.15 -0.63 -10.79
CA GLU A 244 -6.97 -0.41 -9.96
C GLU A 244 -6.84 1.10 -9.73
N LEU A 245 -6.63 1.49 -8.49
CA LEU A 245 -6.35 2.87 -8.11
C LEU A 245 -5.05 2.87 -7.32
N LYS A 246 -4.06 3.65 -7.75
CA LYS A 246 -2.81 3.85 -7.03
C LYS A 246 -2.62 5.31 -6.68
N PHE A 247 -2.15 5.53 -5.46
CA PHE A 247 -1.61 6.78 -5.01
C PHE A 247 -0.11 6.61 -4.76
N THR A 248 0.70 7.52 -5.27
CA THR A 248 2.14 7.49 -5.09
C THR A 248 2.67 8.83 -4.59
N THR A 249 3.69 8.82 -3.75
CA THR A 249 4.46 10.02 -3.42
C THR A 249 5.94 9.69 -3.42
N GLY A 250 6.74 10.58 -3.99
CA GLY A 250 8.18 10.42 -4.01
C GLY A 250 8.79 10.75 -2.65
N PHE A 251 9.94 10.14 -2.34
CA PHE A 251 10.73 10.49 -1.17
C PHE A 251 12.23 10.31 -1.41
N THR A 252 13.01 10.99 -0.57
CA THR A 252 14.45 10.75 -0.40
C THR A 252 14.74 10.47 1.07
N GLY A 253 15.85 9.80 1.36
CA GLY A 253 16.24 9.42 2.72
C GLY A 253 17.71 9.65 2.98
N VAL A 254 18.04 10.09 4.20
CA VAL A 254 19.43 10.24 4.65
C VAL A 254 19.60 9.57 6.00
N LYS A 255 20.66 8.77 6.14
CA LYS A 255 21.03 8.12 7.41
C LYS A 255 21.57 9.16 8.41
N GLN A 256 21.10 9.09 9.66
CA GLN A 256 21.43 10.04 10.74
C GLN A 256 22.50 9.53 11.69
#